data_AF-A0A7J9E9W4-F1
#
_entry.id   AF-A0A7J9E9W4-F1
#
_cell.length_a   1.000
_cell.length_b   1.000
_cell.length_c   1.000
_cell.angle_alpha   90.00
_cell.angle_beta   90.00
_cell.angle_gamma   90.00
#
_symmetry.space_group_name_H-M   'P 1'
#
loop_
_entity.id
_entity.type
_entity.pdbx_description
1 polymer ?
#
loop_
_entity_poly.entity_id
_entity_poly.type
_entity_poly.pdbx_seq_one_letter_code
_entity_poly.pdbx_strand_id
1 'polypeptide(L)'
;MLSWGILMIIGAMAGRYFKQWDPMWFYSHAAIQSCAFLLGLAGIISGFVLEDRLNAEVDTHKALGILILVLGCLQVMAVFARPGKESKVRKYWNWYHHNGGRIVILIAIANVFYGIHLGEDDGTSWNAAYAVVISILFLLSIILEVKLWRQN
;
A
#
# COMPACT_ATOMS: atom_id res chain seq x y z
N MET A 1 -5.58 5.10 -7.70
CA MET A 1 -6.46 4.85 -6.53
C MET A 1 -6.52 3.37 -6.14
N LEU A 2 -7.10 2.48 -6.95
CA LEU A 2 -7.36 1.08 -6.58
C LEU A 2 -6.12 0.27 -6.13
N SER A 3 -5.00 0.38 -6.82
CA SER A 3 -3.80 -0.41 -6.55
C SER A 3 -3.13 -0.05 -5.20
N TRP A 4 -2.27 0.96 -5.19
CA TRP A 4 -1.47 1.31 -4.01
C TRP A 4 -2.24 2.11 -2.96
N GLY A 5 -3.40 2.67 -3.33
CA GLY A 5 -4.27 3.39 -2.40
C GLY A 5 -5.25 2.51 -1.63
N ILE A 6 -5.64 1.35 -2.15
CA ILE A 6 -6.67 0.48 -1.53
C ILE A 6 -6.14 -0.94 -1.31
N LEU A 7 -5.71 -1.63 -2.37
CA LEU A 7 -5.30 -3.03 -2.26
C LEU A 7 -4.09 -3.21 -1.34
N MET A 8 -3.13 -2.28 -1.30
CA MET A 8 -1.98 -2.35 -0.38
C MET A 8 -2.42 -2.34 1.10
N ILE A 9 -3.48 -1.61 1.43
CA ILE A 9 -4.05 -1.57 2.79
C ILE A 9 -4.71 -2.91 3.11
N ILE A 10 -5.52 -3.43 2.19
CA ILE A 10 -6.19 -4.74 2.35
C ILE A 10 -5.15 -5.86 2.52
N GLY A 11 -4.10 -5.86 1.70
CA GLY A 11 -2.99 -6.80 1.81
C GLY A 11 -2.30 -6.73 3.18
N ALA A 12 -2.02 -5.52 3.67
CA ALA A 12 -1.45 -5.31 5.00
C ALA A 12 -2.39 -5.80 6.13
N MET A 13 -3.69 -5.54 6.03
CA MET A 13 -4.71 -6.06 6.97
C MET A 13 -4.71 -7.59 6.98
N ALA A 14 -4.65 -8.24 5.82
CA ALA A 14 -4.58 -9.69 5.75
C ALA A 14 -3.33 -10.25 6.47
N GLY A 15 -2.18 -9.62 6.26
CA GLY A 15 -0.92 -9.97 6.91
C GLY A 15 -0.91 -9.72 8.43
N ARG A 16 -1.77 -8.82 8.93
CA ARG A 16 -1.84 -8.42 10.33
C ARG A 16 -2.86 -9.23 11.15
N TYR A 17 -4.05 -9.44 10.59
CA TYR A 17 -5.24 -9.88 11.33
C TYR A 17 -5.67 -11.32 11.06
N PHE A 18 -5.11 -11.99 10.04
CA PHE A 18 -5.47 -13.37 9.72
C PHE A 18 -4.35 -14.38 9.98
N LYS A 19 -3.32 -14.02 10.75
CA LYS A 19 -2.15 -14.89 11.04
C LYS A 19 -2.50 -16.26 11.63
N GLN A 20 -3.65 -16.37 12.31
CA GLN A 20 -4.20 -17.62 12.84
C GLN A 20 -4.54 -18.66 11.75
N TRP A 21 -4.70 -18.23 10.50
CA TRP A 21 -4.94 -19.10 9.35
C TRP A 21 -3.62 -19.43 8.64
N ASP A 22 -2.58 -19.87 9.36
CA ASP A 22 -1.31 -20.31 8.73
C ASP A 22 -1.54 -21.59 7.91
N PRO A 23 -1.06 -21.70 6.66
CA PRO A 23 -0.25 -20.72 5.91
C PRO A 23 -1.05 -19.76 5.01
N MET A 24 -2.38 -19.88 4.98
CA MET A 24 -3.27 -19.12 4.09
C MET A 24 -3.08 -17.60 4.19
N TRP A 25 -2.90 -17.05 5.39
CA TRP A 25 -2.68 -15.60 5.56
C TRP A 25 -1.49 -15.08 4.74
N PHE A 26 -0.43 -15.88 4.63
CA PHE A 26 0.79 -15.49 3.93
C PHE A 26 0.55 -15.46 2.43
N TYR A 27 -0.14 -16.46 1.89
CA TYR A 27 -0.50 -16.51 0.48
C TYR A 27 -1.51 -15.42 0.11
N SER A 28 -2.53 -15.17 0.94
CA SER A 28 -3.48 -14.08 0.71
C SER A 28 -2.79 -12.72 0.73
N HIS A 29 -1.93 -12.46 1.72
CA HIS A 29 -1.12 -11.24 1.78
C HIS A 29 -0.25 -11.10 0.52
N ALA A 30 0.54 -12.13 0.19
CA ALA A 30 1.46 -12.10 -0.94
C ALA A 30 0.71 -11.88 -2.27
N ALA A 31 -0.41 -12.57 -2.49
CA ALA A 31 -1.21 -12.43 -3.70
C ALA A 31 -1.77 -11.00 -3.86
N ILE A 32 -2.41 -10.47 -2.81
CA ILE A 32 -2.97 -9.11 -2.83
C ILE A 32 -1.86 -8.06 -3.05
N GLN A 33 -0.73 -8.18 -2.34
CA GLN A 33 0.40 -7.26 -2.51
C GLN A 33 1.01 -7.34 -3.91
N SER A 34 1.10 -8.55 -4.49
CA SER A 34 1.64 -8.73 -5.84
C SER A 34 0.71 -8.12 -6.89
N CYS A 35 -0.59 -8.37 -6.79
CA CYS A 35 -1.59 -7.74 -7.66
C CYS A 35 -1.56 -6.21 -7.53
N ALA A 36 -1.53 -5.69 -6.31
CA ALA A 36 -1.43 -4.26 -6.06
C ALA A 36 -0.15 -3.67 -6.65
N PHE A 37 0.99 -4.35 -6.47
CA PHE A 37 2.29 -3.91 -7.00
C PHE A 37 2.27 -3.80 -8.52
N LEU A 38 1.81 -4.84 -9.22
CA LEU A 38 1.75 -4.86 -10.69
C LEU A 38 0.79 -3.79 -11.25
N LEU A 39 -0.38 -3.61 -10.63
CA LEU A 39 -1.32 -2.57 -11.05
C LEU A 39 -0.76 -1.16 -10.79
N GLY A 40 -0.02 -0.96 -9.70
CA GLY A 40 0.65 0.33 -9.44
C GLY A 40 1.80 0.60 -10.39
N LEU A 41 2.59 -0.41 -10.75
CA LEU A 41 3.63 -0.30 -11.77
C LEU A 41 3.02 0.09 -13.13
N ALA A 42 1.94 -0.58 -13.53
CA ALA A 42 1.20 -0.22 -14.73
C ALA A 42 0.69 1.24 -14.68
N GLY A 43 0.13 1.66 -13.54
CA GLY A 43 -0.33 3.03 -13.33
C GLY A 43 0.79 4.08 -13.44
N ILE A 44 1.98 3.80 -12.90
CA ILE A 44 3.16 4.68 -13.02
C ILE A 44 3.61 4.79 -14.48
N ILE A 45 3.69 3.66 -15.20
CA ILE A 45 4.06 3.64 -16.62
C ILE A 45 3.05 4.46 -17.42
N SER A 46 1.74 4.25 -17.19
CA SER A 46 0.69 5.05 -17.83
C SER A 46 0.81 6.54 -17.48
N GLY A 47 1.17 6.87 -16.24
CA GLY A 47 1.40 8.25 -15.80
C GLY A 47 2.50 8.95 -16.59
N PHE A 48 3.66 8.31 -16.77
CA PHE A 48 4.75 8.87 -17.59
C PHE A 48 4.35 9.04 -19.06
N VAL A 49 3.64 8.06 -19.62
CA VAL A 49 3.15 8.15 -21.01
C VAL A 49 2.13 9.28 -21.16
N LEU A 50 1.26 9.49 -20.17
CA LEU A 50 0.23 10.51 -20.22
C LEU A 50 0.79 11.91 -20.01
N GLU A 51 1.75 12.07 -19.09
CA GLU A 51 2.47 13.32 -18.86
C GLU A 51 3.08 13.88 -20.16
N ASP A 52 3.81 13.03 -20.90
CA ASP A 52 4.41 13.38 -22.19
C ASP A 52 3.38 13.80 -23.24
N ARG A 53 2.20 13.16 -23.24
CA ARG A 53 1.13 13.44 -24.21
C ARG A 53 0.29 14.67 -23.89
N LEU A 54 0.06 14.94 -22.60
CA LEU A 54 -0.80 16.04 -22.14
C LEU A 54 -0.02 17.30 -21.76
N ASN A 55 1.32 17.24 -21.74
CA ASN A 55 2.17 18.31 -21.23
C ASN A 55 1.75 18.76 -19.81
N ALA A 56 1.42 17.78 -18.97
CA ALA A 56 0.86 17.99 -17.63
C ALA A 56 1.96 18.31 -16.61
N GLU A 57 1.75 19.32 -15.78
CA GLU A 57 2.70 19.70 -14.72
C GLU A 57 2.42 18.94 -13.41
N VAL A 58 3.02 17.76 -13.26
CA VAL A 58 2.75 16.84 -12.13
C VAL A 58 4.01 16.44 -11.35
N ASP A 59 5.06 17.25 -11.39
CA ASP A 59 6.41 16.90 -10.89
C ASP A 59 6.42 16.37 -9.45
N THR A 60 5.69 17.01 -8.53
CA THR A 60 5.63 16.56 -7.13
C THR A 60 4.92 15.21 -7.00
N HIS A 61 3.83 15.00 -7.72
CA HIS A 61 3.07 13.74 -7.71
C HIS A 61 3.90 12.60 -8.30
N LYS A 62 4.61 12.89 -9.39
CA LYS A 62 5.56 12.00 -10.06
C LYS A 62 6.73 11.62 -9.15
N ALA A 63 7.36 12.59 -8.51
CA ALA A 63 8.47 12.35 -7.58
C ALA A 63 8.04 11.47 -6.39
N LEU A 64 6.87 11.75 -5.79
CA LEU A 64 6.30 10.90 -4.76
C LEU A 64 5.95 9.50 -5.29
N GLY A 65 5.43 9.40 -6.52
CA GLY A 65 5.16 8.11 -7.19
C GLY A 65 6.41 7.25 -7.35
N ILE A 66 7.52 7.86 -7.79
CA ILE A 66 8.82 7.19 -7.90
C ILE A 66 9.34 6.78 -6.53
N LEU A 67 9.23 7.65 -5.52
CA LEU A 67 9.61 7.31 -4.14
C LEU A 67 8.85 6.09 -3.63
N ILE A 68 7.52 6.06 -3.82
CA ILE A 68 6.68 4.92 -3.41
C ILE A 68 7.10 3.65 -4.18
N LEU A 69 7.43 3.75 -5.47
CA LEU A 69 7.92 2.61 -6.27
C LEU A 69 9.24 2.07 -5.72
N VAL A 70 10.21 2.93 -5.45
CA VAL A 70 11.50 2.51 -4.88
C VAL A 70 11.28 1.81 -3.54
N LEU A 71 10.50 2.41 -2.64
CA LEU A 71 10.20 1.80 -1.35
C LEU A 71 9.40 0.49 -1.49
N GLY A 72 8.48 0.41 -2.45
CA GLY A 72 7.72 -0.80 -2.80
C GLY A 72 8.64 -1.93 -3.27
N CYS A 73 9.59 -1.63 -4.16
CA CYS A 73 10.63 -2.57 -4.58
C CYS A 73 11.44 -3.07 -3.38
N LEU A 74 11.83 -2.18 -2.45
CA LEU A 74 12.52 -2.57 -1.22
C LEU A 74 11.67 -3.48 -0.32
N GLN A 75 10.34 -3.33 -0.31
CA GLN A 75 9.43 -4.25 0.40
C GLN A 75 9.34 -5.62 -0.28
N VAL A 76 9.30 -5.67 -1.63
CA VAL A 76 9.35 -6.94 -2.38
C VAL A 76 10.69 -7.64 -2.15
N MET A 77 11.81 -6.90 -2.22
CA MET A 77 13.15 -7.43 -1.97
C MET A 77 13.31 -7.96 -0.55
N ALA A 78 12.61 -7.37 0.43
CA ALA A 78 12.57 -7.88 1.80
C ALA A 78 12.13 -9.34 1.86
N VAL A 79 11.23 -9.79 0.99
CA VAL A 79 10.71 -11.17 0.99
C VAL A 79 11.81 -12.17 0.63
N PHE A 80 12.71 -11.85 -0.30
CA PHE A 80 13.85 -12.71 -0.62
C PHE A 80 14.87 -12.78 0.52
N ALA A 81 14.96 -11.71 1.32
CA ALA A 81 15.80 -11.65 2.52
C ALA A 81 15.09 -12.16 3.79
N ARG A 82 13.91 -12.77 3.68
CA ARG A 82 13.06 -13.19 4.80
C ARG A 82 13.73 -14.29 5.64
N PRO A 83 14.16 -14.03 6.90
CA PRO A 83 14.80 -15.06 7.72
C PRO A 83 13.80 -16.14 8.16
N GLY A 84 14.29 -17.34 8.49
CA GLY A 84 13.49 -18.43 9.08
C GLY A 84 12.87 -18.05 10.44
N LYS A 85 11.76 -18.72 10.82
CA LYS A 85 10.95 -18.40 12.01
C LYS A 85 11.79 -18.38 13.32
N GLU A 86 12.77 -19.27 13.44
CA GLU A 86 13.65 -19.40 14.62
C GLU A 86 14.83 -18.41 14.65
N SER A 87 15.04 -17.63 13.59
CA SER A 87 16.20 -16.72 13.52
C SER A 87 16.01 -15.48 14.40
N LYS A 88 17.01 -15.13 15.22
CA LYS A 88 17.01 -13.88 15.99
C LYS A 88 16.90 -12.63 15.10
N VAL A 89 17.41 -12.71 13.87
CA VAL A 89 17.37 -11.62 12.87
C VAL A 89 15.94 -11.39 12.35
N ARG A 90 15.06 -12.40 12.43
CA ARG A 90 13.64 -12.32 12.05
C ARG A 90 12.94 -11.12 12.70
N LYS A 91 13.29 -10.79 13.95
CA LYS A 91 12.72 -9.64 14.67
C LYS A 91 12.98 -8.32 13.95
N TYR A 92 14.23 -8.06 13.56
CA TYR A 92 14.61 -6.83 12.87
C TYR A 92 14.02 -6.77 11.46
N TRP A 93 14.00 -7.91 10.76
CA TRP A 93 13.30 -8.02 9.48
C TRP A 93 11.81 -7.67 9.62
N ASN A 94 11.13 -8.18 10.66
CA ASN A 94 9.72 -7.86 10.91
C ASN A 94 9.54 -6.36 11.20
N TRP A 95 10.43 -5.74 11.96
CA TRP A 95 10.37 -4.30 12.23
C TRP A 95 10.49 -3.48 10.95
N TYR A 96 11.51 -3.78 10.13
CA TYR A 96 11.72 -3.13 8.84
C TYR A 96 10.52 -3.34 7.91
N HIS A 97 10.09 -4.58 7.69
CA HIS A 97 9.03 -4.90 6.74
C HIS A 97 7.68 -4.31 7.18
N HIS A 98 7.30 -4.44 8.45
CA HIS A 98 6.02 -3.92 8.92
C HIS A 98 5.98 -2.39 8.96
N ASN A 99 6.99 -1.74 9.54
CA ASN A 99 6.98 -0.27 9.68
C ASN A 99 7.27 0.40 8.34
N GLY A 100 8.21 -0.14 7.55
CA GLY A 100 8.47 0.31 6.19
C GLY A 100 7.21 0.19 5.32
N GLY A 101 6.52 -0.95 5.34
CA GLY A 101 5.27 -1.14 4.60
C GLY A 101 4.18 -0.12 5.00
N ARG A 102 4.04 0.21 6.29
CA ARG A 102 3.10 1.24 6.75
C ARG A 102 3.46 2.64 6.26
N ILE A 103 4.74 3.00 6.28
CA ILE A 103 5.21 4.28 5.76
C ILE A 103 4.90 4.40 4.27
N VAL A 104 5.17 3.34 3.50
CA VAL A 104 4.85 3.30 2.05
C VAL A 104 3.36 3.51 1.81
N ILE A 105 2.50 2.85 2.59
CA ILE A 105 1.04 3.00 2.50
C ILE A 105 0.61 4.44 2.80
N LEU A 106 1.16 5.08 3.85
CA LEU A 106 0.80 6.46 4.21
C LEU A 106 1.19 7.44 3.10
N ILE A 107 2.40 7.32 2.55
CA ILE A 107 2.85 8.15 1.44
C ILE A 107 1.97 7.91 0.20
N ALA A 108 1.62 6.65 -0.08
CA ALA A 108 0.73 6.31 -1.19
C ALA A 108 -0.68 6.92 -1.02
N ILE A 109 -1.26 6.89 0.17
CA ILE A 109 -2.56 7.53 0.44
C ILE A 109 -2.48 9.03 0.15
N ALA A 110 -1.48 9.72 0.71
CA ALA A 110 -1.28 11.15 0.47
C ALA A 110 -1.09 11.47 -1.01
N ASN A 111 -0.27 10.67 -1.72
CA ASN A 111 0.00 10.89 -3.13
C ASN A 111 -1.23 10.62 -4.02
N VAL A 112 -2.15 9.73 -3.61
CA VAL A 112 -3.42 9.51 -4.31
C VAL A 112 -4.34 10.72 -4.15
N PHE A 113 -4.51 11.25 -2.93
CA PHE A 113 -5.29 12.48 -2.72
C PHE A 113 -4.72 13.65 -3.54
N TYR A 114 -3.41 13.79 -3.53
CA TYR A 114 -2.72 14.82 -4.30
C TYR A 114 -2.92 14.64 -5.81
N GLY A 115 -2.73 13.42 -6.33
CA GLY A 115 -2.93 13.12 -7.75
C GLY A 115 -4.37 13.34 -8.22
N ILE A 116 -5.38 13.05 -7.38
CA ILE A 116 -6.78 13.35 -7.69
C ILE A 116 -7.02 14.87 -7.71
N HIS A 117 -6.41 15.62 -6.78
CA HIS A 117 -6.54 17.09 -6.74
C HIS A 117 -5.94 17.76 -7.99
N LEU A 118 -4.89 17.17 -8.58
CA LEU A 118 -4.30 17.65 -9.83
C LEU A 118 -5.17 17.36 -11.07
N GLY A 119 -6.17 16.47 -10.96
CA GLY A 119 -7.14 16.25 -12.03
C GLY A 119 -8.10 17.42 -12.17
N GLU A 120 -8.16 18.02 -13.36
CA GLU A 120 -8.89 19.28 -13.63
C GLU A 120 -10.41 19.20 -13.40
N ASP A 121 -11.01 18.02 -13.54
CA ASP A 121 -12.47 17.80 -13.41
C ASP A 121 -12.82 16.94 -12.18
N ASP A 122 -13.73 17.42 -11.34
CA ASP A 122 -14.37 16.69 -10.22
C ASP A 122 -13.44 16.12 -9.13
N GLY A 123 -12.19 16.60 -9.01
CA GLY A 123 -11.22 16.12 -8.00
C GLY A 123 -11.77 16.11 -6.56
N THR A 124 -12.68 17.03 -6.22
CA THR A 124 -13.33 17.07 -4.89
C THR A 124 -14.21 15.85 -4.63
N SER A 125 -15.01 15.40 -5.60
CA SER A 125 -15.94 14.27 -5.41
C SER A 125 -15.17 12.94 -5.34
N TRP A 126 -14.14 12.79 -6.17
CA TRP A 126 -13.22 11.64 -6.14
C TRP A 126 -12.41 11.58 -4.84
N ASN A 127 -11.93 12.72 -4.35
CA ASN A 127 -11.27 12.78 -3.05
C ASN A 127 -12.22 12.42 -1.91
N ALA A 128 -13.47 12.89 -1.94
CA ALA A 128 -14.47 12.51 -0.95
C ALA A 128 -14.77 10.99 -0.99
N ALA A 129 -14.96 10.42 -2.17
CA ALA A 129 -15.18 8.99 -2.33
C ALA A 129 -13.99 8.16 -1.82
N TYR A 130 -12.77 8.58 -2.16
CA TYR A 130 -11.55 7.92 -1.67
C TYR A 130 -11.41 8.04 -0.15
N ALA A 131 -11.68 9.21 0.43
CA ALA A 131 -11.69 9.42 1.87
C ALA A 131 -12.69 8.52 2.60
N VAL A 132 -13.88 8.32 2.05
CA VAL A 132 -14.87 7.37 2.60
C VAL A 132 -14.32 5.95 2.60
N VAL A 133 -13.70 5.50 1.50
CA VAL A 133 -13.11 4.15 1.42
C VAL A 133 -11.99 3.97 2.45
N ILE A 134 -11.06 4.94 2.55
CA ILE A 134 -9.98 4.90 3.53
C ILE A 134 -10.51 4.91 4.97
N SER A 135 -11.56 5.69 5.24
CA SER A 135 -12.20 5.75 6.55
C SER A 135 -12.83 4.42 6.93
N ILE A 136 -13.51 3.74 5.99
CA ILE A 136 -14.08 2.41 6.21
C ILE A 136 -12.96 1.40 6.51
N LEU A 137 -11.88 1.37 5.72
CA LEU A 137 -10.76 0.46 5.95
C LEU A 137 -10.07 0.74 7.29
N PHE A 138 -9.94 2.01 7.68
CA PHE A 138 -9.39 2.41 8.97
C PHE A 138 -10.28 1.94 10.13
N LEU A 139 -11.60 2.18 10.06
CA LEU A 139 -12.55 1.69 11.07
C LEU A 139 -12.52 0.16 11.18
N LEU A 140 -12.49 -0.55 10.05
CA LEU A 140 -12.34 -2.01 10.04
C LEU A 140 -11.03 -2.45 10.70
N SER A 141 -9.92 -1.75 10.44
CA SER A 141 -8.64 -2.05 11.09
C SER A 141 -8.71 -1.87 12.61
N ILE A 142 -9.40 -0.83 13.11
CA ILE A 142 -9.60 -0.61 14.55
C ILE A 142 -10.40 -1.78 15.15
N ILE A 143 -11.51 -2.16 14.51
CA ILE A 143 -12.36 -3.28 14.97
C ILE A 143 -11.54 -4.57 15.04
N LEU A 144 -10.75 -4.86 14.01
CA LEU A 144 -9.91 -6.06 13.96
C LEU A 144 -8.77 -6.01 14.98
N GLU A 145 -8.16 -4.85 15.22
CA GLU A 145 -7.12 -4.66 16.24
C GLU A 145 -7.68 -4.90 17.64
N VAL A 146 -8.85 -4.33 17.96
CA VAL A 146 -9.54 -4.58 19.25
C VAL A 146 -9.87 -6.06 19.44
N LYS A 147 -10.38 -6.74 18.39
CA LYS A 147 -10.64 -8.18 18.46
C LYS A 147 -9.37 -8.97 18.72
N LEU A 148 -8.29 -8.65 18.03
CA LEU A 148 -7.02 -9.32 18.20
C LEU A 148 -6.44 -9.12 19.60
N TRP A 149 -6.56 -7.92 20.18
CA TRP A 149 -6.10 -7.64 21.54
C TRP A 149 -6.88 -8.41 22.60
N ARG A 150 -8.16 -8.72 22.34
CA ARG A 150 -8.98 -9.54 23.25
C ARG A 150 -8.69 -11.04 23.15
N GLN A 151 -8.00 -11.48 22.11
CA GLN A 151 -7.69 -12.89 21.86
C GLN A 151 -6.28 -13.30 22.32
N ASN A 152 -5.40 -12.32 22.57
CA ASN A 152 -4.06 -12.53 23.13
C ASN A 152 -4.08 -12.30 24.64
#